data_AF-R7TPS1-F1
#
_entry.id   AF-R7TPS1-F1
#
_cell.length_a   1.000
_cell.length_b   1.000
_cell.length_c   1.000
_cell.angle_alpha   90.00
_cell.angle_beta   90.00
_cell.angle_gamma   90.00
#
_symmetry.space_group_name_H-M   'P 1'
#
loop_
_entity.id
_entity.type
_entity.pdbx_description
1 polymer ?
#
loop_
_entity_poly.entity_id
_entity_poly.type
_entity_poly.pdbx_seq_one_letter_code
_entity_poly.pdbx_strand_id
1 'polypeptide(L)' 'CPDLVCTVFCENGFKKDENGCDICQCAKPECPEVMCDVYCENGFKKNENGCDICQCA' A
#
# COMPACT_ATOMS: atom_id res chain seq x y z
N CYS A 1 -12.53 -18.46 -4.16
CA CYS A 1 -11.06 -18.41 -4.00
C CYS A 1 -10.59 -19.79 -3.58
N PRO A 2 -9.45 -20.28 -4.10
CA PRO A 2 -8.83 -21.49 -3.58
C PRO A 2 -8.38 -21.29 -2.14
N ASP A 3 -8.26 -22.37 -1.38
CA ASP A 3 -7.70 -22.31 -0.03
C ASP A 3 -6.25 -21.83 -0.09
N LEU A 4 -5.99 -20.69 0.55
CA LEU A 4 -4.68 -20.04 0.54
C LEU A 4 -3.88 -20.51 1.75
N VAL A 5 -2.80 -21.25 1.51
CA VAL A 5 -1.81 -21.62 2.54
C VAL A 5 -0.49 -20.96 2.20
N CYS A 6 -0.12 -19.93 2.97
CA CYS A 6 1.15 -19.22 2.83
C CYS A 6 2.04 -19.47 4.05
N THR A 7 3.35 -19.49 3.85
CA THR A 7 4.34 -19.58 4.93
C THR A 7 4.72 -18.22 5.53
N VAL A 8 4.23 -17.13 4.92
CA VAL A 8 4.49 -15.75 5.34
C VAL A 8 3.32 -15.19 6.13
N PHE A 9 3.62 -14.44 7.18
CA PHE A 9 2.65 -13.62 7.89
C PHE A 9 2.76 -12.18 7.38
N CYS A 10 1.63 -11.61 6.97
CA CYS A 10 1.56 -10.23 6.47
C CYS A 10 0.73 -9.38 7.44
N GLU A 11 1.34 -8.37 8.05
CA GLU A 11 0.68 -7.49 9.02
C GLU A 11 -0.53 -6.74 8.43
N ASN A 12 -0.41 -6.32 7.16
CA ASN A 12 -1.48 -5.62 6.44
C ASN A 12 -2.39 -6.57 5.63
N GLY A 13 -2.31 -7.87 5.89
CA GLY A 13 -3.03 -8.89 5.13
C GLY A 13 -2.42 -9.19 3.76
N PHE A 14 -3.16 -9.96 2.96
CA PHE A 14 -2.71 -10.45 1.67
C PHE A 14 -3.26 -9.60 0.52
N LYS A 15 -2.46 -9.48 -0.54
CA LYS A 15 -2.89 -8.88 -1.80
C LYS A 15 -3.98 -9.73 -2.42
N LYS A 16 -4.91 -9.09 -3.13
CA LYS A 16 -5.97 -9.74 -3.90
C LYS A 16 -5.65 -9.78 -5.39
N ASP A 17 -6.05 -10.85 -6.07
CA ASP A 17 -6.02 -10.96 -7.53
C ASP A 17 -7.20 -10.21 -8.18
N GLU A 18 -7.31 -10.30 -9.52
CA GLU A 18 -8.37 -9.64 -10.31
C GLU A 18 -9.79 -10.14 -9.96
N ASN A 19 -9.89 -11.32 -9.35
CA ASN A 19 -11.15 -11.91 -8.90
C ASN A 19 -11.45 -11.61 -7.41
N GLY A 20 -10.58 -10.84 -6.74
CA GLY A 20 -10.71 -10.50 -5.32
C GLY A 20 -10.20 -11.57 -4.35
N CYS A 21 -9.48 -12.58 -4.85
CA CYS A 21 -8.96 -13.68 -4.07
C CYS A 21 -7.57 -13.39 -3.52
N ASP A 22 -7.35 -13.71 -2.25
CA ASP A 22 -6.06 -13.52 -1.60
C ASP A 22 -4.98 -14.39 -2.27
N ILE A 23 -3.79 -13.83 -2.43
CA ILE A 23 -2.59 -14.50 -2.95
C ILE A 23 -1.46 -14.39 -1.94
N CYS A 24 -0.45 -15.28 -2.00
CA CYS A 24 0.71 -15.25 -1.09
C CYS A 24 1.69 -14.09 -1.38
N GLN A 25 1.18 -12.87 -1.42
CA GLN A 25 1.92 -11.62 -1.50
C GLN A 25 1.34 -10.68 -0.45
N CYS A 26 2.18 -10.01 0.33
CA CYS A 26 1.68 -9.07 1.33
C CYS A 26 1.08 -7.84 0.65
N ALA A 27 -0.07 -7.39 1.18
CA ALA A 27 -0.60 -6.09 0.84
C ALA A 27 0.36 -5.00 1.36
N LYS A 28 0.42 -3.89 0.61
CA LYS A 28 1.09 -2.70 1.13
C LYS A 28 0.24 -2.11 2.26
N PRO A 29 0.86 -1.46 3.26
CA PRO A 29 0.12 -0.72 4.26
C PRO A 29 -0.82 0.28 3.58
N GLU A 30 -2.01 0.43 4.14
CA GLU A 30 -2.93 1.49 3.71
C GLU A 30 -2.33 2.84 4.08
N CYS A 31 -2.24 3.71 3.08
CA CYS A 31 -1.76 5.07 3.29
C CYS A 31 -2.93 5.95 3.72
N PRO A 32 -2.79 6.76 4.78
CA PRO A 32 -3.80 7.75 5.10
C PRO A 32 -3.92 8.75 3.94
N GLU A 33 -5.14 9.25 3.70
CA GLU A 33 -5.30 10.39 2.83
C GLU A 33 -4.57 11.59 3.43
N VAL A 34 -3.60 12.12 2.70
CA VAL A 34 -2.82 13.27 3.15
C VAL A 34 -3.31 14.50 2.39
N MET A 35 -3.96 15.41 3.11
CA MET A 35 -4.27 16.75 2.59
C MET A 35 -3.14 17.70 2.98
N CYS A 36 -2.44 18.23 1.98
CA CYS A 36 -1.35 19.19 2.17
C CYS A 36 -1.75 20.54 1.57
N ASP A 37 -1.38 21.65 2.21
CA ASP A 37 -1.59 23.01 1.69
C ASP A 37 -0.60 23.40 0.59
N VAL A 38 0.24 22.47 0.13
CA VAL A 38 1.31 22.70 -0.84
C VAL A 38 1.02 21.91 -2.11
N TYR A 39 1.12 22.59 -3.25
CA TYR A 39 1.11 21.96 -4.57
C TYR A 39 2.55 21.61 -5.00
N CYS A 40 2.78 20.35 -5.37
CA CYS A 40 4.06 19.88 -5.89
C CYS A 40 3.89 19.45 -7.36
N GLU A 41 4.58 20.10 -8.31
CA GLU A 41 4.48 19.80 -9.75
C GLU A 41 4.94 18.36 -10.08
N ASN A 42 5.96 17.86 -9.39
CA ASN A 42 6.49 16.50 -9.55
C ASN A 42 5.90 15.49 -8.55
N GLY A 43 4.84 15.87 -7.81
CA GLY A 43 4.24 15.04 -6.77
C GLY A 43 4.95 15.07 -5.41
N PHE A 44 4.46 14.24 -4.49
CA PHE A 44 4.90 14.18 -3.10
C PHE A 44 5.97 13.11 -2.86
N LYS A 45 6.84 13.34 -1.88
CA LYS A 45 7.75 12.33 -1.35
C LYS A 45 6.97 11.22 -0.69
N LYS A 46 7.55 10.02 -0.69
CA LYS A 46 7.02 8.85 -0.02
C LYS A 46 7.86 8.52 1.21
N ASN A 47 7.21 8.11 2.30
CA ASN A 47 7.88 7.56 3.48
C ASN A 47 8.32 6.10 3.24
N GLU A 48 8.90 5.46 4.26
CA GLU A 48 9.38 4.07 4.20
C GLU A 48 8.26 3.05 3.87
N ASN A 49 7.01 3.40 4.17
CA ASN A 49 5.81 2.61 3.87
C ASN A 49 5.28 2.87 2.45
N GLY A 50 5.88 3.79 1.69
CA GLY A 50 5.45 4.18 0.35
C GLY A 50 4.30 5.18 0.30
N CYS A 51 3.94 5.76 1.45
CA CYS A 51 2.84 6.71 1.58
C CYS A 51 3.32 8.14 1.37
N ASP A 52 2.50 8.93 0.65
CA ASP A 52 2.81 10.32 0.37
C ASP A 52 2.89 11.13 1.67
N ILE A 53 3.83 12.06 1.73
CA ILE A 53 4.00 13.00 2.85
C ILE A 53 3.99 14.43 2.30
N CYS A 54 3.67 15.43 3.13
CA CYS A 54 3.62 16.84 2.73
C CYS A 54 5.02 17.47 2.49
N GLN A 55 5.80 16.85 1.62
CA GLN A 55 7.11 17.30 1.15
C GLN A 55 7.21 16.99 -0.35
N CYS A 56 7.65 17.94 -1.16
CA CYS A 56 7.84 17.70 -2.60
C CYS A 56 9.05 16.81 -2.88
N ALA A 57 8.94 16.00 -3.93
CA ALA A 57 9.97 15.07 -4.43
C ALA A 57 11.26 15.80 -4.85
#